data_AF-A0A183DAC6-F1
#
_entry.id   AF-A0A183DAC6-F1
#
_cell.length_a   1.000
_cell.length_b   1.000
_cell.length_c   1.000
_cell.angle_alpha   90.00
_cell.angle_beta   90.00
_cell.angle_gamma   90.00
#
_symmetry.space_group_name_H-M   'P 1'
#
loop_
_entity.id
_entity.type
_entity.pdbx_description
1 polymer ?
#
loop_
_entity_poly.entity_id
_entity_poly.type
_entity_poly.pdbx_seq_one_letter_code
_entity_poly.pdbx_strand_id
1 'polypeptide(L)'
;MYSLFFREKRKTVLVHRRFEIARNVSSLPRNKKELERLYTAKLAFQFHLHIYPKGHYIPHIEKWFREPENFTTATVAEEHEYLNADWEPQFVADESVPLHDERFPLRMRSNTHLGSLLCRKGYTFTVVNDLFSVHWDIKRKEPKENVYLKRAAVRNGYRQTVKSFRAMLDMLYPETKDKCPFPKLN
;
A
#
# COMPACT_ATOMS: atom_id res chain seq x y z
N MET A 1 -24.12 8.95 -8.20
CA MET A 1 -23.58 8.00 -9.20
C MET A 1 -22.56 7.11 -8.48
N TYR A 2 -22.93 5.89 -8.11
CA TYR A 2 -22.02 4.95 -7.46
C TYR A 2 -21.09 4.35 -8.51
N SER A 3 -19.78 4.36 -8.28
CA SER A 3 -18.81 3.77 -9.21
C SER A 3 -19.12 2.28 -9.40
N LEU A 4 -18.87 1.76 -10.62
CA LEU A 4 -19.12 0.36 -10.98
C LEU A 4 -18.49 -0.65 -9.99
N PHE A 5 -17.42 -0.26 -9.30
CA PHE A 5 -16.69 -1.12 -8.36
C PHE A 5 -17.48 -1.50 -7.10
N PHE A 6 -18.38 -0.65 -6.62
CA PHE A 6 -19.16 -0.93 -5.40
C PHE A 6 -20.55 -1.51 -5.68
N ARG A 7 -20.95 -1.65 -6.96
CA ARG A 7 -22.26 -2.21 -7.35
C ARG A 7 -22.27 -3.74 -7.37
N GLU A 8 -21.13 -4.37 -7.67
CA GLU A 8 -20.98 -5.80 -7.48
C GLU A 8 -20.44 -6.03 -6.08
N LYS A 9 -20.99 -6.98 -5.31
CA LYS A 9 -20.52 -7.35 -3.95
C LYS A 9 -19.11 -7.97 -3.93
N ARG A 10 -18.21 -7.51 -4.80
CA ARG A 10 -16.81 -7.93 -4.87
C ARG A 10 -16.09 -7.33 -3.67
N LYS A 11 -15.42 -8.20 -2.92
CA LYS A 11 -14.49 -7.79 -1.88
C LYS A 11 -13.26 -7.22 -2.57
N THR A 12 -13.21 -5.91 -2.74
CA THR A 12 -12.14 -5.24 -3.46
C THR A 12 -11.69 -4.01 -2.68
N VAL A 13 -10.37 -3.78 -2.67
CA VAL A 13 -9.79 -2.52 -2.21
C VAL A 13 -9.10 -1.83 -3.38
N LEU A 14 -9.29 -0.52 -3.50
CA LEU A 14 -8.75 0.30 -4.58
C LEU A 14 -7.39 0.85 -4.18
N VAL A 15 -6.32 0.25 -4.67
CA VAL A 15 -4.94 0.66 -4.42
C VAL A 15 -4.55 1.78 -5.38
N HIS A 16 -3.97 2.86 -4.87
CA HIS A 16 -3.41 3.92 -5.72
C HIS A 16 -1.88 3.92 -5.64
N ARG A 17 -1.22 4.32 -6.74
CA ARG A 17 0.24 4.47 -6.75
C ARG A 17 0.65 5.74 -6.02
N ARG A 18 1.77 5.66 -5.32
CA ARG A 18 2.33 6.78 -4.54
C ARG A 18 3.72 7.11 -5.04
N PHE A 19 4.06 8.39 -5.03
CA PHE A 19 5.34 8.88 -5.52
C PHE A 19 5.97 9.88 -4.56
N GLU A 20 7.29 9.95 -4.60
CA GLU A 20 8.09 11.02 -4.01
C GLU A 20 8.66 11.87 -5.14
N ILE A 21 8.64 13.18 -4.97
CA ILE A 21 9.20 14.09 -5.96
C ILE A 21 10.32 14.95 -5.34
N ALA A 22 11.30 15.31 -6.16
CA ALA A 22 12.42 16.14 -5.74
C ALA A 22 11.94 17.54 -5.33
N ARG A 23 12.57 18.12 -4.29
CA ARG A 23 12.18 19.43 -3.74
C ARG A 23 12.39 20.61 -4.71
N ASN A 24 13.23 20.44 -5.73
CA ASN A 24 13.50 21.45 -6.73
C ASN A 24 12.48 21.46 -7.89
N VAL A 25 11.51 20.54 -7.90
CA VAL A 25 10.37 20.60 -8.82
C VAL A 25 9.45 21.75 -8.36
N SER A 26 9.05 22.62 -9.28
CA SER A 26 8.29 23.84 -8.94
C SER A 26 6.80 23.59 -8.68
N SER A 27 6.21 22.56 -9.27
CA SER A 27 4.80 22.23 -9.14
C SER A 27 4.54 20.72 -9.05
N LEU A 28 3.49 20.34 -8.33
CA LEU A 28 3.03 18.96 -8.28
C LEU A 28 2.44 18.54 -9.64
N PRO A 29 2.74 17.33 -10.14
CA PRO A 29 2.13 16.83 -11.37
C PRO A 29 0.62 16.64 -11.15
N ARG A 30 -0.18 17.10 -12.11
CA ARG A 30 -1.65 17.04 -12.06
C ARG A 30 -2.25 15.86 -12.81
N ASN A 31 -1.45 15.16 -13.60
CA ASN A 31 -1.83 14.04 -14.45
C ASN A 31 -0.63 13.08 -14.64
N LYS A 32 -0.88 11.88 -15.14
CA LYS A 32 0.16 10.86 -15.39
C LYS A 32 1.21 11.32 -16.38
N LYS A 33 0.85 12.11 -17.39
CA LYS A 33 1.79 12.62 -18.40
C LYS A 33 2.86 13.53 -17.77
N GLU A 34 2.46 14.42 -16.86
CA GLU A 34 3.40 15.26 -16.10
C GLU A 34 4.25 14.42 -15.14
N LEU A 35 3.63 13.46 -14.45
CA LEU A 35 4.35 12.56 -13.56
C LEU A 35 5.38 11.70 -14.29
N GLU A 36 5.05 11.17 -15.47
CA GLU A 36 5.92 10.36 -16.32
C GLU A 36 7.16 11.15 -16.77
N ARG A 37 6.99 12.44 -17.11
CA ARG A 37 8.12 13.33 -17.42
C ARG A 37 9.08 13.45 -16.24
N LEU A 38 8.55 13.68 -15.03
CA LEU A 38 9.37 13.75 -13.82
C LEU A 38 10.03 12.41 -13.50
N TYR A 39 9.31 11.30 -13.69
CA TYR A 39 9.81 9.96 -13.45
C TYR A 39 10.96 9.59 -14.41
N THR A 40 10.80 9.88 -15.70
CA THR A 40 11.82 9.70 -16.74
C THR A 40 13.05 10.56 -16.46
N ALA A 41 12.84 11.81 -16.02
CA ALA A 41 13.91 12.73 -15.63
C ALA A 41 14.57 12.40 -14.28
N LYS A 42 14.17 11.30 -13.61
CA LYS A 42 14.67 10.91 -12.27
C LYS A 42 14.43 11.98 -11.19
N LEU A 43 13.38 12.77 -11.36
CA LEU A 43 12.87 13.76 -10.39
C LEU A 43 11.67 13.25 -9.60
N ALA A 44 11.06 12.14 -10.02
CA ALA A 44 10.03 11.42 -9.29
C ALA A 44 10.38 9.93 -9.17
N PHE A 45 10.05 9.32 -8.03
CA PHE A 45 10.25 7.90 -7.77
C PHE A 45 9.01 7.31 -7.12
N GLN A 46 8.82 5.99 -7.28
CA GLN A 46 7.81 5.28 -6.48
C GLN A 46 8.08 5.49 -4.99
N PHE A 47 7.00 5.57 -4.21
CA PHE A 47 7.05 5.90 -2.79
C PHE A 47 8.04 5.02 -2.01
N HIS A 48 8.89 5.65 -1.19
CA HIS A 48 9.89 4.98 -0.37
C HIS A 48 10.86 4.05 -1.14
N LEU A 49 11.08 4.27 -2.44
CA LEU A 49 11.96 3.43 -3.26
C LEU A 49 13.35 3.20 -2.64
N HIS A 50 13.91 4.24 -2.01
CA HIS A 50 15.28 4.18 -1.47
C HIS A 50 15.35 3.73 -0.01
N ILE A 51 14.23 3.64 0.73
CA ILE A 51 14.24 3.25 2.14
C ILE A 51 13.49 1.95 2.43
N TYR A 52 12.38 1.70 1.73
CA TYR A 52 11.56 0.50 1.92
C TYR A 52 10.86 0.05 0.63
N PRO A 53 11.64 -0.29 -0.42
CA PRO A 53 11.06 -0.66 -1.72
C PRO A 53 10.14 -1.89 -1.62
N LYS A 54 10.51 -2.89 -0.82
CA LYS A 54 9.69 -4.10 -0.62
C LYS A 54 8.30 -3.81 -0.05
N GLY A 55 8.15 -2.71 0.68
CA GLY A 55 6.87 -2.35 1.30
C GLY A 55 5.93 -1.58 0.38
N HIS A 56 6.43 -0.94 -0.67
CA HIS A 56 5.61 -0.01 -1.47
C HIS A 56 5.73 -0.20 -2.97
N TYR A 57 6.55 -1.15 -3.43
CA TYR A 57 6.67 -1.50 -4.83
C TYR A 57 5.35 -2.05 -5.40
N ILE A 58 4.96 -1.53 -6.57
CA ILE A 58 3.87 -2.06 -7.38
C ILE A 58 4.43 -2.27 -8.80
N PRO A 59 4.37 -3.48 -9.39
CA PRO A 59 5.01 -3.79 -10.68
C PRO A 59 4.36 -3.06 -11.85
N HIS A 60 4.86 -3.26 -13.08
CA HIS A 60 4.24 -2.77 -14.33
C HIS A 60 4.01 -1.24 -14.44
N ILE A 61 4.84 -0.43 -13.79
CA ILE A 61 4.72 1.04 -13.84
C ILE A 61 4.72 1.61 -15.27
N GLU A 62 5.53 1.06 -16.16
CA GLU A 62 5.59 1.52 -17.56
C GLU A 62 4.29 1.24 -18.32
N LYS A 63 3.62 0.12 -18.01
CA LYS A 63 2.28 -0.17 -18.55
C LYS A 63 1.27 0.84 -18.00
N TRP A 64 1.34 1.13 -16.71
CA TRP A 64 0.43 2.08 -16.04
C TRP A 64 0.59 3.52 -16.59
N PHE A 65 1.80 3.97 -16.93
CA PHE A 65 1.99 5.27 -17.58
C PHE A 65 1.42 5.35 -18.99
N ARG A 66 1.55 4.27 -19.78
CA ARG A 66 1.03 4.20 -21.16
C ARG A 66 -0.49 4.15 -21.26
N GLU A 67 -1.15 3.60 -20.25
CA GLU A 67 -2.61 3.58 -20.19
C GLU A 67 -3.14 5.03 -20.08
N PRO A 68 -4.11 5.48 -20.89
CA PRO A 68 -4.65 6.84 -20.79
C PRO A 68 -5.45 7.04 -19.50
N GLU A 69 -5.47 8.27 -18.95
CA GLU A 69 -6.33 8.62 -17.82
C GLU A 69 -7.77 8.87 -18.26
N ASN A 70 -8.72 8.42 -17.44
CA ASN A 70 -10.12 8.78 -17.51
C ASN A 70 -10.49 9.72 -16.34
N PHE A 71 -10.75 10.99 -16.66
CA PHE A 71 -11.07 12.02 -15.67
C PHE A 71 -12.54 12.03 -15.23
N THR A 72 -13.38 11.16 -15.79
CA THR A 72 -14.82 11.09 -15.48
C THR A 72 -15.16 9.86 -14.63
N THR A 73 -14.53 8.72 -14.91
CA THR A 73 -14.78 7.47 -14.19
C THR A 73 -13.47 6.72 -14.00
N ALA A 74 -13.15 6.39 -12.75
CA ALA A 74 -11.97 5.62 -12.43
C ALA A 74 -12.01 4.22 -13.06
N THR A 75 -10.91 3.85 -13.68
CA THR A 75 -10.64 2.60 -14.38
C THR A 75 -9.56 1.81 -13.65
N VAL A 76 -9.46 0.53 -13.99
CA VAL A 76 -8.51 -0.40 -13.36
C VAL A 76 -7.35 -0.66 -14.29
N ALA A 77 -6.15 -0.54 -13.74
CA ALA A 77 -4.94 -0.87 -14.47
C ALA A 77 -4.61 -2.36 -14.34
N GLU A 78 -4.75 -2.92 -13.14
CA GLU A 78 -4.39 -4.31 -12.82
C GLU A 78 -4.94 -4.72 -11.45
N GLU A 79 -5.05 -6.03 -11.24
CA GLU A 79 -5.35 -6.64 -9.94
C GLU A 79 -4.15 -7.42 -9.44
N HIS A 80 -3.94 -7.41 -8.12
CA HIS A 80 -2.85 -8.11 -7.44
C HIS A 80 -3.38 -8.98 -6.32
N GLU A 81 -2.75 -10.14 -6.18
CA GLU A 81 -2.82 -10.94 -4.97
C GLU A 81 -1.86 -10.38 -3.91
N TYR A 82 -2.23 -10.51 -2.64
CA TYR A 82 -1.35 -10.11 -1.53
C TYR A 82 -0.34 -11.22 -1.24
N LEU A 83 0.75 -11.29 -2.02
CA LEU A 83 1.77 -12.36 -1.90
C LEU A 83 3.01 -11.97 -1.08
N ASN A 84 3.15 -10.68 -0.75
CA ASN A 84 4.31 -10.16 -0.04
C ASN A 84 3.92 -9.62 1.34
N ALA A 85 4.38 -10.30 2.41
CA ALA A 85 4.19 -9.90 3.81
C ALA A 85 4.72 -8.49 4.16
N ASP A 86 5.65 -7.97 3.37
CA ASP A 86 6.19 -6.63 3.58
C ASP A 86 5.32 -5.55 2.93
N TRP A 87 4.45 -5.90 1.97
CA TRP A 87 3.70 -4.92 1.19
C TRP A 87 2.64 -4.19 2.04
N GLU A 88 2.65 -2.87 1.94
CA GLU A 88 1.79 -1.92 2.64
C GLU A 88 0.99 -1.09 1.62
N PRO A 89 0.02 -1.71 0.91
CA PRO A 89 -0.82 -1.01 -0.03
C PRO A 89 -1.59 0.10 0.67
N GLN A 90 -1.61 1.28 0.05
CA GLN A 90 -2.50 2.36 0.46
C GLN A 90 -3.72 2.29 -0.44
N PHE A 91 -4.89 2.12 0.18
CA PHE A 91 -6.10 1.82 -0.55
C PHE A 91 -7.29 2.66 -0.08
N VAL A 92 -8.28 2.75 -0.94
CA VAL A 92 -9.64 3.24 -0.64
C VAL A 92 -10.58 2.04 -0.70
N ALA A 93 -11.50 1.94 0.24
CA ALA A 93 -12.48 0.87 0.28
C ALA A 93 -13.79 1.38 0.91
N ASP A 94 -14.84 0.58 0.81
CA ASP A 94 -16.08 0.81 1.55
C ASP A 94 -15.95 0.38 3.02
N GLU A 95 -17.01 0.64 3.79
CA GLU A 95 -17.08 0.40 5.24
C GLU A 95 -17.02 -1.08 5.66
N SER A 96 -17.12 -2.03 4.72
CA SER A 96 -16.98 -3.47 5.03
C SER A 96 -15.54 -3.87 5.40
N VAL A 97 -14.55 -3.05 5.05
CA VAL A 97 -13.15 -3.28 5.40
C VAL A 97 -12.94 -3.12 6.91
N PRO A 98 -12.24 -4.06 7.55
CA PRO A 98 -11.94 -3.94 8.98
C PRO A 98 -11.10 -2.71 9.31
N LEU A 99 -11.32 -2.16 10.50
CA LEU A 99 -10.51 -1.06 11.03
C LEU A 99 -9.07 -1.51 11.32
N HIS A 100 -8.19 -0.51 11.45
CA HIS A 100 -6.81 -0.72 11.88
C HIS A 100 -6.76 -1.33 13.30
N ASP A 101 -5.86 -2.29 13.50
CA ASP A 101 -5.59 -2.87 14.81
C ASP A 101 -4.55 -2.00 15.52
N GLU A 102 -5.01 -1.16 16.44
CA GLU A 102 -4.19 -0.17 17.16
C GLU A 102 -3.07 -0.79 18.03
N ARG A 103 -3.03 -2.12 18.19
CA ARG A 103 -1.89 -2.82 18.78
C ARG A 103 -0.67 -2.82 17.86
N PHE A 104 -0.85 -2.59 16.55
CA PHE A 104 0.21 -2.41 15.57
C PHE A 104 0.63 -0.92 15.53
N PRO A 105 1.90 -0.59 15.85
CA PRO A 105 2.33 0.79 15.97
C PRO A 105 2.54 1.45 14.60
N LEU A 106 2.09 2.70 14.48
CA LEU A 106 2.04 3.46 13.23
C LEU A 106 3.38 3.60 12.48
N ARG A 107 4.51 3.60 13.20
CA ARG A 107 5.85 3.77 12.60
C ARG A 107 6.57 2.46 12.31
N MET A 108 5.91 1.31 12.44
CA MET A 108 6.54 0.00 12.24
C MET A 108 5.62 -0.98 11.51
N ARG A 109 5.80 -1.06 10.19
CA ARG A 109 5.06 -2.00 9.31
C ARG A 109 3.55 -1.91 9.58
N SER A 110 3.06 -0.70 9.78
CA SER A 110 1.75 -0.42 10.37
C SER A 110 0.61 -0.94 9.52
N ASN A 111 0.73 -1.00 8.20
CA ASN A 111 -0.37 -1.42 7.34
C ASN A 111 -0.27 -2.87 6.87
N THR A 112 0.82 -3.59 7.21
CA THR A 112 0.98 -5.00 6.82
C THR A 112 -0.09 -5.92 7.42
N HIS A 113 -0.60 -5.59 8.62
CA HIS A 113 -1.66 -6.39 9.25
C HIS A 113 -2.99 -6.26 8.48
N LEU A 114 -3.34 -5.06 8.00
CA LEU A 114 -4.53 -4.86 7.17
C LEU A 114 -4.42 -5.63 5.86
N GLY A 115 -3.27 -5.57 5.18
CA GLY A 115 -3.04 -6.34 3.95
C GLY A 115 -3.24 -7.85 4.18
N SER A 116 -2.68 -8.36 5.26
CA SER A 116 -2.81 -9.78 5.65
C SER A 116 -4.27 -10.15 5.95
N LEU A 117 -4.99 -9.34 6.73
CA LEU A 117 -6.39 -9.57 7.09
C LEU A 117 -7.31 -9.50 5.86
N LEU A 118 -7.11 -8.51 4.98
CA LEU A 118 -7.88 -8.37 3.75
C LEU A 118 -7.67 -9.58 2.82
N CYS A 119 -6.42 -10.03 2.66
CA CYS A 119 -6.13 -11.27 1.93
C CYS A 119 -6.90 -12.45 2.53
N ARG A 120 -6.82 -12.63 3.86
CA ARG A 120 -7.50 -13.74 4.55
C ARG A 120 -9.02 -13.71 4.37
N LYS A 121 -9.60 -12.50 4.28
CA LYS A 121 -11.03 -12.28 4.01
C LYS A 121 -11.44 -12.41 2.54
N GLY A 122 -10.48 -12.66 1.65
CA GLY A 122 -10.70 -12.84 0.21
C GLY A 122 -10.89 -11.52 -0.54
N TYR A 123 -10.23 -10.44 -0.11
CA TYR A 123 -10.23 -9.18 -0.86
C TYR A 123 -9.20 -9.21 -1.99
N THR A 124 -9.59 -8.65 -3.14
CA THR A 124 -8.69 -8.36 -4.27
C THR A 124 -8.11 -6.95 -4.15
N PHE A 125 -6.81 -6.79 -4.45
CA PHE A 125 -6.14 -5.50 -4.44
C PHE A 125 -6.09 -4.95 -5.87
N THR A 126 -6.93 -3.96 -6.15
CA THR A 126 -7.14 -3.46 -7.50
C THR A 126 -6.45 -2.11 -7.67
N VAL A 127 -5.42 -2.05 -8.51
CA VAL A 127 -4.68 -0.81 -8.78
C VAL A 127 -5.47 0.08 -9.72
N VAL A 128 -5.77 1.28 -9.24
CA VAL A 128 -6.50 2.30 -9.99
C VAL A 128 -5.57 2.93 -11.03
N ASN A 129 -6.10 3.13 -12.24
CA ASN A 129 -5.36 3.74 -13.33
C ASN A 129 -5.27 5.27 -13.21
N ASP A 130 -6.35 5.90 -12.76
CA ASP A 130 -6.58 7.35 -12.85
C ASP A 130 -6.36 8.09 -11.52
N LEU A 131 -5.68 7.45 -10.57
CA LEU A 131 -5.43 8.00 -9.25
C LEU A 131 -4.00 7.69 -8.80
N PHE A 132 -3.29 8.74 -8.41
CA PHE A 132 -2.01 8.65 -7.72
C PHE A 132 -1.90 9.74 -6.66
N SER A 133 -1.01 9.54 -5.69
CA SER A 133 -0.64 10.58 -4.73
C SER A 133 0.85 10.87 -4.79
N VAL A 134 1.20 12.11 -4.47
CA VAL A 134 2.56 12.63 -4.48
C VAL A 134 2.90 13.21 -3.13
N HIS A 135 4.14 13.02 -2.70
CA HIS A 135 4.70 13.78 -1.60
C HIS A 135 6.00 14.45 -2.04
N TRP A 136 6.24 15.63 -1.49
CA TRP A 136 7.51 16.32 -1.61
C TRP A 136 8.59 15.59 -0.81
N ASP A 137 9.81 15.62 -1.33
CA ASP A 137 11.04 15.15 -0.69
C ASP A 137 11.28 13.64 -0.80
N ILE A 138 12.20 13.28 -1.71
CA ILE A 138 12.65 11.89 -1.90
C ILE A 138 13.42 11.43 -0.65
N LYS A 139 12.86 10.45 0.06
CA LYS A 139 13.45 9.91 1.28
C LYS A 139 14.55 8.94 0.92
N ARG A 140 15.77 9.25 1.34
CA ARG A 140 16.96 8.40 1.12
C ARG A 140 17.45 7.68 2.37
N LYS A 141 17.04 8.14 3.54
CA LYS A 141 17.42 7.57 4.84
C LYS A 141 16.22 7.60 5.78
N GLU A 142 16.12 6.56 6.60
CA GLU A 142 15.15 6.53 7.68
C GLU A 142 15.49 7.59 8.74
N PRO A 143 14.55 8.45 9.17
CA PRO A 143 14.75 9.37 10.28
C PRO A 143 15.15 8.64 11.57
N LYS A 144 16.09 9.22 12.35
CA LYS A 144 16.55 8.63 13.62
C LYS A 144 15.39 8.39 14.61
N GLU A 145 14.41 9.29 14.64
CA GLU A 145 13.21 9.16 15.45
C GLU A 145 12.44 7.87 15.11
N ASN A 146 12.25 7.58 13.82
CA ASN A 146 11.57 6.35 13.38
C ASN A 146 12.35 5.10 13.80
N VAL A 147 13.68 5.13 13.72
CA VAL A 147 14.52 4.03 14.20
C VAL A 147 14.32 3.79 15.70
N TYR A 148 14.29 4.86 16.51
CA TYR A 148 14.03 4.77 17.94
C TYR A 148 12.63 4.20 18.24
N LEU A 149 11.60 4.72 17.57
CA LEU A 149 10.22 4.28 17.76
C LEU A 149 10.01 2.81 17.36
N LYS A 150 10.64 2.35 16.27
CA LYS A 150 10.65 0.92 15.88
C LYS A 150 11.27 0.05 16.97
N ARG A 151 12.40 0.46 17.55
CA ARG A 151 13.05 -0.27 18.67
C ARG A 151 12.18 -0.29 19.92
N ALA A 152 11.55 0.84 20.25
CA ALA A 152 10.61 0.92 21.38
C ALA A 152 9.42 -0.02 21.19
N ALA A 153 8.84 -0.05 19.99
CA ALA A 153 7.73 -0.95 19.65
C ALA A 153 8.08 -2.44 19.81
N VAL A 154 9.29 -2.85 19.39
CA VAL A 154 9.75 -4.23 19.61
C VAL A 154 9.85 -4.57 21.09
N ARG A 155 10.38 -3.66 21.92
CA ARG A 155 10.42 -3.83 23.39
C ARG A 155 9.02 -3.87 24.00
N ASN A 156 8.09 -3.10 23.45
CA ASN A 156 6.70 -2.99 23.92
C ASN A 156 5.78 -4.06 23.33
N GLY A 157 6.30 -5.25 23.03
CA GLY A 157 5.48 -6.41 22.75
C GLY A 157 5.00 -6.58 21.30
N TYR A 158 5.56 -5.87 20.31
CA TYR A 158 5.17 -6.05 18.90
C TYR A 158 5.18 -7.51 18.43
N ARG A 159 6.20 -8.28 18.83
CA ARG A 159 6.29 -9.71 18.49
C ARG A 159 5.09 -10.50 19.03
N GLN A 160 4.61 -10.15 20.21
CA GLN A 160 3.44 -10.79 20.81
C GLN A 160 2.17 -10.36 20.08
N THR A 161 2.05 -9.09 19.69
CA THR A 161 0.96 -8.60 18.84
C THR A 161 0.88 -9.40 17.55
N VAL A 162 1.99 -9.52 16.80
CA VAL A 162 2.05 -10.28 15.54
C VAL A 162 1.68 -11.76 15.75
N LYS A 163 2.20 -12.41 16.81
CA LYS A 163 1.86 -13.82 17.12
C LYS A 163 0.37 -14.01 17.40
N SER A 164 -0.22 -13.16 18.26
CA SER A 164 -1.64 -13.24 18.60
C SER A 164 -2.54 -12.93 17.41
N PHE A 165 -2.16 -11.97 16.58
CA PHE A 165 -2.84 -11.63 15.34
C PHE A 165 -2.82 -12.81 14.35
N ARG A 166 -1.65 -13.44 14.15
CA ARG A 166 -1.54 -14.63 13.30
C ARG A 166 -2.40 -15.78 13.80
N ALA A 167 -2.38 -16.07 15.11
CA ALA A 167 -3.20 -17.13 15.68
C ALA A 167 -4.71 -16.87 15.47
N MET A 168 -5.13 -15.61 15.63
CA MET A 168 -6.50 -15.19 15.34
C MET A 168 -6.85 -15.37 13.85
N LEU A 169 -5.99 -14.96 12.92
CA LEU A 169 -6.22 -15.15 11.48
C LEU A 169 -6.33 -16.63 11.10
N ASP A 170 -5.45 -17.48 11.64
CA ASP A 170 -5.46 -18.92 11.36
C ASP A 170 -6.71 -19.61 11.90
N MET A 171 -7.25 -19.14 13.03
CA MET A 171 -8.49 -19.64 13.61
C MET A 171 -9.73 -19.18 12.83
N LEU A 172 -9.79 -17.91 12.45
CA LEU A 172 -10.98 -17.34 11.77
C LEU A 172 -11.02 -17.64 10.27
N TYR A 173 -9.85 -17.80 9.64
CA TYR A 173 -9.71 -17.98 8.20
C TYR A 173 -8.71 -19.11 7.88
N PRO A 174 -9.02 -20.36 8.25
CA PRO A 174 -8.13 -21.50 8.03
C PRO A 174 -7.88 -21.78 6.55
N GLU A 175 -8.90 -21.61 5.69
CA GLU A 175 -8.84 -21.93 4.26
C GLU A 175 -7.88 -21.06 3.44
N THR A 176 -7.56 -19.86 3.93
CA THR A 176 -6.66 -18.91 3.25
C THR A 176 -5.26 -18.91 3.86
N LYS A 177 -4.98 -19.85 4.77
CA LYS A 177 -3.76 -19.88 5.57
C LYS A 177 -2.47 -19.99 4.77
N ASP A 178 -2.45 -20.89 3.81
CA ASP A 178 -1.25 -21.17 3.02
C ASP A 178 -1.08 -20.21 1.84
N LYS A 179 -2.12 -19.44 1.51
CA LYS A 179 -2.12 -18.45 0.42
C LYS A 179 -1.70 -17.06 0.90
N CYS A 180 -2.19 -16.66 2.06
CA CYS A 180 -2.06 -15.30 2.54
C CYS A 180 -0.91 -15.14 3.53
N PRO A 181 0.10 -14.30 3.21
CA PRO A 181 1.21 -14.01 4.10
C PRO A 181 0.74 -13.23 5.35
N PHE A 182 1.62 -13.17 6.36
CA PHE A 182 1.36 -12.50 7.64
C PHE A 182 2.51 -11.54 7.99
N PRO A 183 2.28 -10.53 8.85
CA PRO A 183 3.30 -9.55 9.21
C PRO A 183 4.55 -10.21 9.79
N LYS A 184 5.74 -9.75 9.37
CA LYS A 184 7.01 -10.30 9.88
C LYS A 184 7.27 -9.85 11.31
N LEU A 185 7.89 -10.73 12.10
CA LEU A 185 8.21 -10.46 13.51
C LEU A 185 9.32 -9.41 13.70
N ASN A 186 10.25 -9.32 12.74
CA ASN A 186 11.27 -8.28 12.60
C ASN A 186 12.05 -8.51 11.30
#